data_AF-A0A132EEZ5-F1
#
_entry.id   AF-A0A132EEZ5-F1
#
_cell.length_a   1.000
_cell.length_b   1.000
_cell.length_c   1.000
_cell.angle_alpha   90.00
_cell.angle_beta   90.00
_cell.angle_gamma   90.00
#
_symmetry.space_group_name_H-M   'P 1'
#
loop_
_entity.id
_entity.type
_entity.pdbx_description
1 polymer ?
#
loop_
_entity_poly.entity_id
_entity_poly.type
_entity_poly.pdbx_seq_one_letter_code
_entity_poly.pdbx_strand_id
1 'polypeptide(L)'
;MSTTPQHLNIGDRDGATLRALRLRSRRTQDQMAHLLGVTERQFQRWEAGDTEMPLAYWNLLLRVWGARHTIDFEVVTDSTRGWDTVRDARRDTIERGDVVELQPIVGPLLRATVCMDRVHDGLADEEGYGAFVVEFVGADNAGQEYLGFYIGERVRFARNNVIHLEQRAPRR
;
A
#
# COMPACT_ATOMS: atom_id res chain seq x y z
N MET A 1 -22.90 12.95 16.84
CA MET A 1 -21.80 13.09 17.82
C MET A 1 -20.50 13.17 17.05
N SER A 2 -20.01 14.38 16.80
CA SER A 2 -18.77 14.60 16.04
C SER A 2 -17.59 14.40 16.99
N THR A 3 -16.90 13.28 16.87
CA THR A 3 -15.62 13.07 17.58
C THR A 3 -14.59 13.97 16.92
N THR A 4 -14.25 15.09 17.58
CA THR A 4 -13.10 15.92 17.23
C THR A 4 -11.90 15.01 16.94
N PRO A 5 -11.22 15.13 15.79
CA PRO A 5 -10.03 14.34 15.55
C PRO A 5 -9.02 14.70 16.64
N GLN A 6 -8.75 13.76 17.55
CA GLN A 6 -7.67 13.89 18.53
C GLN A 6 -6.40 14.22 17.74
N HIS A 7 -5.82 15.38 18.04
CA HIS A 7 -4.52 15.75 17.52
C HIS A 7 -3.53 14.74 18.07
N LEU A 8 -3.16 13.75 17.25
CA LEU A 8 -2.18 12.74 17.64
C LEU A 8 -0.86 13.46 17.85
N ASN A 9 -0.37 13.47 19.08
CA ASN A 9 0.99 13.90 19.36
C ASN A 9 1.94 12.80 18.89
N ILE A 10 2.31 12.83 17.61
CA ILE A 10 3.25 11.88 16.99
C ILE A 10 4.66 11.96 17.65
N GLY A 11 4.90 12.91 18.57
CA GLY A 11 6.11 12.92 19.38
C GLY A 11 6.17 11.86 20.47
N ASP A 12 5.02 11.34 20.93
CA ASP A 12 4.96 10.44 22.07
C ASP A 12 5.15 8.98 21.61
N ARG A 13 6.23 8.35 22.07
CA ARG A 13 6.61 6.95 21.74
C ARG A 13 5.89 5.95 22.64
N ASP A 14 4.61 6.16 22.89
CA ASP A 14 3.80 5.36 23.82
C ASP A 14 2.81 4.42 23.11
N GLY A 15 2.37 3.38 23.82
CA GLY A 15 1.49 2.34 23.25
C GLY A 15 0.17 2.88 22.67
N ALA A 16 -0.37 3.95 23.26
CA ALA A 16 -1.57 4.62 22.78
C ALA A 16 -1.35 5.26 21.40
N THR A 17 -0.22 5.95 21.21
CA THR A 17 0.14 6.54 19.93
C THR A 17 0.41 5.47 18.88
N LEU A 18 1.10 4.37 19.25
CA LEU A 18 1.30 3.21 18.37
C LEU A 18 -0.05 2.65 17.87
N ARG A 19 -1.00 2.42 18.79
CA ARG A 19 -2.34 1.93 18.47
C ARG A 19 -3.06 2.87 17.51
N ALA A 20 -3.02 4.17 17.77
CA ALA A 20 -3.70 5.15 16.95
C ALA A 20 -3.12 5.24 15.54
N LEU A 21 -1.79 5.20 15.39
CA LEU A 21 -1.13 5.13 14.08
C LEU A 21 -1.58 3.88 13.31
N ARG A 22 -1.50 2.70 13.94
CA ARG A 22 -1.94 1.43 13.33
C ARG A 22 -3.38 1.48 12.85
N LEU A 23 -4.30 1.92 13.70
CA LEU A 23 -5.73 2.01 13.38
C LEU A 23 -6.00 3.03 12.26
N ARG A 24 -5.28 4.15 12.22
CA ARG A 24 -5.37 5.12 11.10
C ARG A 24 -4.93 4.51 9.77
N SER A 25 -3.92 3.64 9.78
CA SER A 25 -3.53 2.87 8.59
C SER A 25 -4.43 1.66 8.30
N ARG A 26 -5.45 1.40 9.13
CA ARG A 26 -6.39 0.26 9.03
C ARG A 26 -5.71 -1.12 9.08
N ARG A 27 -4.59 -1.23 9.80
CA ARG A 27 -3.81 -2.47 9.91
C ARG A 27 -4.06 -3.24 11.20
N THR A 28 -3.91 -4.56 11.15
CA THR A 28 -3.88 -5.43 12.34
C THR A 28 -2.51 -5.36 13.04
N GLN A 29 -2.43 -5.90 14.26
CA GLN A 29 -1.16 -5.97 14.99
C GLN A 29 -0.15 -6.88 14.28
N ASP A 30 -0.63 -8.00 13.74
CA ASP A 30 0.17 -8.93 12.93
C ASP A 30 0.74 -8.26 11.67
N GLN A 31 -0.07 -7.53 10.92
CA GLN A 31 0.39 -6.79 9.74
C GLN A 31 1.47 -5.75 10.09
N MET A 32 1.28 -5.03 11.20
CA MET A 32 2.30 -4.08 11.67
C MET A 32 3.59 -4.78 12.10
N ALA A 33 3.49 -5.92 12.79
CA ALA A 33 4.64 -6.70 13.21
C ALA A 33 5.44 -7.20 11.99
N HIS A 34 4.75 -7.72 10.97
CA HIS A 34 5.34 -8.13 9.71
C HIS A 34 6.11 -6.99 9.03
N LEU A 35 5.48 -5.81 8.89
CA LEU A 35 6.12 -4.63 8.28
C LEU A 35 7.32 -4.08 9.07
N LEU A 36 7.35 -4.31 10.38
CA LEU A 36 8.46 -3.92 11.25
C LEU A 36 9.53 -5.01 11.41
N GLY A 37 9.32 -6.21 10.85
CA GLY A 37 10.23 -7.34 11.01
C GLY A 37 10.30 -7.89 12.44
N VAL A 38 9.21 -7.82 13.20
CA VAL A 38 9.12 -8.29 14.59
C VAL A 38 8.00 -9.32 14.76
N THR A 39 7.97 -9.99 15.91
CA THR A 39 6.86 -10.89 16.24
C THR A 39 5.60 -10.12 16.64
N GLU A 40 4.42 -10.67 16.36
CA GLU A 40 3.14 -10.07 16.78
C GLU A 40 3.11 -9.82 18.31
N ARG A 41 3.58 -10.79 19.09
CA ARG A 41 3.67 -10.69 20.57
C ARG A 41 4.52 -9.49 21.01
N GLN A 42 5.62 -9.22 20.33
CA GLN A 42 6.47 -8.06 20.64
C GLN A 42 5.74 -6.75 20.34
N PHE A 43 5.06 -6.67 19.20
CA PHE A 43 4.24 -5.50 18.86
C PHE A 43 3.08 -5.29 19.84
N GLN A 44 2.39 -6.36 20.24
CA GLN A 44 1.32 -6.33 21.24
C GLN A 44 1.80 -5.75 22.57
N ARG A 45 2.99 -6.15 23.05
CA ARG A 45 3.58 -5.62 24.29
C ARG A 45 3.94 -4.14 24.20
N TRP A 46 4.40 -3.68 23.04
CA TRP A 46 4.63 -2.26 22.80
C TRP A 46 3.32 -1.46 22.80
N GLU A 47 2.29 -1.96 22.12
CA GLU A 47 0.98 -1.29 22.06
C GLU A 47 0.27 -1.28 23.43
N ALA A 48 0.45 -2.33 24.24
CA ALA A 48 -0.08 -2.41 25.61
C ALA A 48 0.66 -1.51 26.61
N GLY A 49 1.85 -1.01 26.25
CA GLY A 49 2.72 -0.25 27.16
C GLY A 49 3.53 -1.10 28.13
N ASP A 50 3.54 -2.43 27.98
CA ASP A 50 4.32 -3.36 28.81
C ASP A 50 5.83 -3.19 28.62
N THR A 51 6.23 -2.70 27.45
CA THR A 51 7.63 -2.44 27.08
C THR A 51 7.70 -1.22 26.16
N GLU A 52 8.74 -0.40 26.28
CA GLU A 52 8.97 0.71 25.35
C GLU A 52 9.44 0.19 23.99
N MET A 53 8.91 0.78 22.91
CA MET A 53 9.42 0.52 21.55
C MET A 53 10.79 1.21 21.36
N PRO A 54 11.84 0.48 20.95
CA PRO A 54 13.13 1.10 20.66
C PRO A 54 13.03 2.15 19.54
N LEU A 55 13.84 3.21 19.63
CA LEU A 55 13.79 4.35 18.68
C LEU A 55 13.98 3.94 17.21
N ALA A 56 14.79 2.92 16.94
CA ALA A 56 14.97 2.40 15.58
C ALA A 56 13.65 1.88 14.98
N TYR A 57 12.86 1.13 15.75
CA TYR A 57 11.55 0.63 15.33
C TYR A 57 10.52 1.76 15.25
N TRP A 58 10.61 2.77 16.12
CA TRP A 58 9.78 3.96 16.02
C TRP A 58 10.00 4.71 14.69
N ASN A 59 11.26 4.95 14.32
CA ASN A 59 11.59 5.60 13.05
C ASN A 59 11.13 4.77 11.85
N LEU A 60 11.22 3.44 11.93
CA LEU A 60 10.70 2.54 10.90
C LEU A 60 9.17 2.60 10.84
N LEU A 61 8.49 2.59 11.98
CA LEU A 61 7.03 2.72 12.09
C LEU A 61 6.54 3.98 11.37
N LEU A 62 7.16 5.14 11.61
CA LEU A 62 6.75 6.38 10.96
C LEU A 62 6.90 6.34 9.43
N ARG A 63 7.91 5.62 8.91
CA ARG A 63 8.10 5.42 7.47
C ARG A 63 7.09 4.44 6.87
N VAL A 64 6.81 3.36 7.59
CA VAL A 64 5.87 2.30 7.16
C VAL A 64 4.43 2.79 7.21
N TRP A 65 4.08 3.54 8.25
CA TRP A 65 2.72 3.99 8.53
C TRP A 65 2.13 4.84 7.40
N GLY A 66 2.90 5.80 6.88
CA GLY A 66 2.44 6.75 5.86
C GLY A 66 2.42 6.22 4.42
N ALA A 67 2.81 4.97 4.18
CA ALA A 67 2.86 4.38 2.85
C ALA A 67 1.91 3.17 2.75
N ARG A 68 1.44 2.85 1.54
CA ARG A 68 0.72 1.60 1.25
C ARG A 68 1.71 0.50 0.84
N HIS A 69 1.54 -0.68 1.43
CA HIS A 69 2.35 -1.86 1.18
C HIS A 69 1.50 -3.00 0.61
N THR A 70 2.17 -4.04 0.12
CA THR A 70 1.54 -5.21 -0.51
C THR A 70 0.45 -5.84 0.36
N ILE A 71 0.68 -5.88 1.67
CA ILE A 71 -0.24 -6.44 2.69
C ILE A 71 -1.55 -5.64 2.86
N ASP A 72 -1.62 -4.42 2.31
CA ASP A 72 -2.84 -3.60 2.37
C ASP A 72 -3.84 -3.93 1.24
N PHE A 73 -3.47 -4.84 0.33
CA PHE A 73 -4.25 -5.23 -0.84
C PHE A 73 -4.64 -6.70 -0.79
N GLU A 74 -5.80 -7.01 -1.37
CA GLU A 74 -6.27 -8.37 -1.56
C GLU A 74 -5.27 -9.19 -2.38
N VAL A 75 -5.18 -10.48 -2.08
CA VAL A 75 -4.41 -11.45 -2.87
C VAL A 75 -5.36 -12.13 -3.84
N VAL A 76 -4.99 -12.15 -5.11
CA VAL A 76 -5.78 -12.65 -6.23
C VAL A 76 -5.10 -13.89 -6.79
N THR A 77 -5.87 -14.98 -6.94
CA THR A 77 -5.39 -16.23 -7.54
C THR A 77 -5.37 -16.17 -9.06
N ASP A 78 -6.36 -15.48 -9.65
CA ASP A 78 -6.60 -15.44 -11.09
C ASP A 78 -6.60 -13.99 -11.61
N SER A 79 -5.41 -13.49 -11.92
CA SER A 79 -5.26 -12.16 -12.53
C SER A 79 -5.58 -12.20 -14.03
N THR A 80 -6.23 -11.17 -14.55
CA THR A 80 -6.47 -11.00 -15.98
C THR A 80 -5.44 -10.06 -16.62
N ARG A 81 -5.24 -10.18 -17.94
CA ARG A 81 -4.33 -9.31 -18.71
C ARG A 81 -4.96 -8.86 -20.02
N GLY A 82 -4.76 -7.58 -20.36
CA GLY A 82 -5.11 -6.97 -21.63
C GLY A 82 -3.94 -6.18 -22.23
N TRP A 83 -3.99 -5.93 -23.53
CA TRP A 83 -3.07 -5.05 -24.25
C TRP A 83 -3.69 -4.64 -25.60
N ASP A 84 -3.31 -3.48 -26.13
CA ASP A 84 -3.70 -3.09 -27.49
C ASP A 84 -2.90 -3.91 -28.51
N THR A 85 -3.56 -4.80 -29.25
CA THR A 85 -2.89 -5.68 -30.24
C THR A 85 -2.19 -4.96 -31.39
N VAL A 86 -2.48 -3.67 -31.61
CA VAL A 86 -1.87 -2.84 -32.65
C VAL A 86 -0.66 -2.07 -32.11
N ARG A 87 -0.74 -1.61 -30.86
CA ARG A 87 0.26 -0.69 -30.27
C ARG A 87 1.22 -1.38 -29.31
N ASP A 88 0.76 -2.42 -28.64
CA ASP A 88 1.43 -3.04 -27.51
C ASP A 88 1.82 -4.50 -27.82
N ALA A 89 2.84 -5.00 -27.14
CA ALA A 89 3.31 -6.37 -27.27
C ALA A 89 2.95 -7.17 -26.02
N ARG A 90 2.44 -8.38 -26.23
CA ARG A 90 2.14 -9.32 -25.14
C ARG A 90 3.42 -9.68 -24.38
N ARG A 91 3.39 -9.54 -23.05
CA ARG A 91 4.47 -9.96 -22.15
C ARG A 91 3.97 -10.57 -20.85
N ASP A 92 4.85 -11.25 -20.12
CA ASP A 92 4.56 -11.84 -18.80
C ASP A 92 5.06 -10.96 -17.63
N THR A 93 5.83 -9.93 -17.94
CA THR A 93 6.33 -8.91 -17.01
C THR A 93 5.26 -7.87 -16.65
N ILE A 94 5.54 -7.10 -15.60
CA ILE A 94 4.89 -5.83 -15.26
C ILE A 94 6.01 -4.80 -15.33
N GLU A 95 5.81 -3.72 -16.09
CA GLU A 95 6.83 -2.72 -16.38
C GLU A 95 6.28 -1.32 -16.17
N ARG A 96 7.18 -0.35 -16.03
CA ARG A 96 6.83 1.07 -15.92
C ARG A 96 5.93 1.51 -17.08
N GLY A 97 4.82 2.16 -16.73
CA GLY A 97 3.81 2.65 -17.66
C GLY A 97 2.59 1.73 -17.80
N ASP A 98 2.68 0.48 -17.35
CA ASP A 98 1.53 -0.41 -17.26
C ASP A 98 0.45 0.14 -16.33
N VAL A 99 -0.78 -0.31 -16.54
CA VAL A 99 -1.89 0.03 -15.67
C VAL A 99 -2.38 -1.22 -14.96
N VAL A 100 -2.53 -1.12 -13.65
CA VAL A 100 -2.99 -2.21 -12.80
C VAL A 100 -4.26 -1.83 -12.06
N GLU A 101 -5.11 -2.82 -11.83
CA GLU A 101 -6.24 -2.72 -10.90
C GLU A 101 -5.92 -3.48 -9.61
N LEU A 102 -6.10 -2.80 -8.49
CA LEU A 102 -5.75 -3.26 -7.14
C LEU A 102 -6.93 -3.04 -6.21
N GLN A 103 -7.31 -4.06 -5.44
CA GLN A 103 -8.33 -3.94 -4.41
C GLN A 103 -7.67 -3.83 -3.04
N PRO A 104 -7.72 -2.67 -2.36
CA PRO A 104 -7.35 -2.57 -0.97
C PRO A 104 -8.28 -3.45 -0.13
N ILE A 105 -7.76 -4.07 0.94
CA ILE A 105 -8.58 -4.83 1.90
C ILE A 105 -9.70 -3.94 2.48
N VAL A 106 -9.38 -2.65 2.69
CA VAL A 106 -10.35 -1.64 3.10
C VAL A 106 -10.21 -0.39 2.24
N GLY A 107 -11.00 -0.31 1.16
CA GLY A 107 -10.99 0.83 0.26
C GLY A 107 -11.71 0.60 -1.06
N PRO A 108 -11.66 1.57 -1.97
CA PRO A 108 -12.23 1.46 -3.31
C PRO A 108 -11.31 0.65 -4.21
N LEU A 109 -11.86 0.06 -5.28
CA LEU A 109 -11.05 -0.52 -6.35
C LEU A 109 -10.22 0.58 -7.00
N LEU A 110 -8.91 0.40 -7.01
CA LEU A 110 -7.96 1.39 -7.52
C LEU A 110 -7.49 0.99 -8.90
N ARG A 111 -7.40 1.96 -9.81
CA ARG A 111 -6.60 1.85 -11.01
C ARG A 111 -5.35 2.71 -10.85
N ALA A 112 -4.18 2.12 -11.08
CA ALA A 112 -2.89 2.74 -10.82
C ALA A 112 -1.93 2.55 -12.00
N THR A 113 -1.10 3.56 -12.29
CA THR A 113 -0.04 3.46 -13.30
C THR A 113 1.28 3.09 -12.66
N VAL A 114 1.90 2.02 -13.13
CA VAL A 114 3.19 1.52 -12.65
C VAL A 114 4.27 2.56 -12.90
N CYS A 115 4.92 3.00 -11.82
CA CYS A 115 5.99 3.99 -11.84
C CYS A 115 7.34 3.42 -11.46
N MET A 116 7.36 2.30 -10.74
CA MET A 116 8.56 1.51 -10.48
C MET A 116 8.31 0.04 -10.80
N ASP A 117 9.29 -0.59 -11.44
CA ASP A 117 9.27 -2.01 -11.75
C ASP A 117 10.53 -2.74 -11.26
N ARG A 118 10.43 -4.07 -11.19
CA ARG A 118 11.50 -4.92 -10.64
C ARG A 118 12.77 -4.88 -11.48
N VAL A 119 12.65 -4.68 -12.80
CA VAL A 119 13.78 -4.78 -13.74
C VAL A 119 14.67 -3.55 -13.62
N HIS A 120 14.07 -2.37 -13.44
CA HIS A 120 14.79 -1.10 -13.50
C HIS A 120 15.12 -0.50 -12.13
N ASP A 121 14.31 -0.76 -11.09
CA ASP A 121 14.42 -0.02 -9.82
C ASP A 121 15.08 -0.80 -8.68
N GLY A 122 15.48 -2.06 -8.88
CA GLY A 122 16.28 -2.83 -7.91
C GLY A 122 15.67 -2.88 -6.51
N LEU A 123 14.34 -2.97 -6.41
CA LEU A 123 13.63 -3.01 -5.14
C LEU A 123 14.09 -4.23 -4.32
N ALA A 124 14.55 -3.98 -3.08
CA ALA A 124 15.18 -4.98 -2.21
C ALA A 124 14.25 -6.10 -1.73
N ASP A 125 12.95 -5.99 -2.00
CA ASP A 125 11.95 -7.00 -1.74
C ASP A 125 11.55 -7.55 -3.12
N GLU A 126 12.02 -8.76 -3.45
CA GLU A 126 11.99 -9.36 -4.80
C GLU A 126 10.58 -9.46 -5.40
N GLU A 127 9.55 -9.17 -4.61
CA GLU A 127 8.15 -9.23 -5.00
C GLU A 127 7.44 -7.88 -5.24
N GLY A 128 8.04 -6.74 -4.88
CA GLY A 128 7.35 -5.44 -4.86
C GLY A 128 7.41 -4.64 -6.17
N TYR A 129 6.31 -3.98 -6.51
CA TYR A 129 6.16 -2.97 -7.56
C TYR A 129 5.67 -1.65 -6.95
N GLY A 130 5.82 -0.54 -7.68
CA GLY A 130 5.29 0.76 -7.27
C GLY A 130 4.38 1.37 -8.34
N ALA A 131 3.25 1.94 -7.93
CA ALA A 131 2.34 2.64 -8.83
C ALA A 131 1.80 3.94 -8.21
N PHE A 132 1.32 4.84 -9.06
CA PHE A 132 0.51 5.99 -8.65
C PHE A 132 -0.95 5.72 -8.94
N VAL A 133 -1.81 5.95 -7.94
CA VAL A 133 -3.27 5.87 -8.12
C VAL A 133 -3.69 6.94 -9.13
N VAL A 134 -4.43 6.56 -10.16
CA VAL A 134 -4.90 7.48 -11.21
C VAL A 134 -6.43 7.54 -11.29
N GLU A 135 -7.14 6.55 -10.74
CA GLU A 135 -8.59 6.48 -10.80
C GLU A 135 -9.14 5.58 -9.69
N PHE A 136 -10.36 5.89 -9.23
CA PHE A 136 -11.19 5.03 -8.38
C PHE A 136 -12.26 4.36 -9.26
N VAL A 137 -12.07 3.08 -9.57
CA VAL A 137 -12.89 2.37 -10.56
C VAL A 137 -14.33 2.27 -10.06
N GLY A 138 -15.29 2.71 -10.89
CA GLY A 138 -16.72 2.69 -10.58
C GLY A 138 -17.19 3.80 -9.63
N ALA A 139 -16.31 4.74 -9.24
CA ALA A 139 -16.66 5.88 -8.39
C ALA A 139 -16.57 7.20 -9.17
N ASP A 140 -17.50 7.38 -10.11
CA ASP A 140 -17.59 8.60 -10.92
C ASP A 140 -17.75 9.84 -10.02
N ASN A 141 -16.96 10.88 -10.28
CA ASN A 141 -16.97 12.16 -9.55
C ASN A 141 -16.46 12.11 -8.09
N ALA A 142 -15.74 11.07 -7.68
CA ALA A 142 -15.10 10.99 -6.35
C ALA A 142 -14.11 12.14 -6.07
N GLY A 143 -13.63 12.85 -7.10
CA GLY A 143 -12.67 13.96 -6.94
C GLY A 143 -11.25 13.47 -6.65
N GLN A 144 -10.51 14.18 -5.80
CA GLN A 144 -9.10 13.89 -5.51
C GLN A 144 -8.89 12.88 -4.37
N GLU A 145 -9.87 12.70 -3.49
CA GLU A 145 -9.81 11.79 -2.34
C GLU A 145 -11.06 10.93 -2.28
N TYR A 146 -10.91 9.62 -2.10
CA TYR A 146 -12.04 8.71 -1.91
C TYR A 146 -11.70 7.58 -0.94
N LEU A 147 -12.54 7.42 0.09
CA LEU A 147 -12.43 6.37 1.12
C LEU A 147 -11.03 6.23 1.76
N GLY A 148 -10.29 7.34 1.85
CA GLY A 148 -8.96 7.42 2.46
C GLY A 148 -7.79 7.13 1.50
N PHE A 149 -8.04 7.16 0.20
CA PHE A 149 -7.04 7.13 -0.86
C PHE A 149 -7.08 8.43 -1.66
N TYR A 150 -5.94 8.80 -2.26
CA TYR A 150 -5.82 10.01 -3.07
C TYR A 150 -5.37 9.70 -4.50
N ILE A 151 -5.85 10.47 -5.47
CA ILE A 151 -5.26 10.46 -6.82
C ILE A 151 -3.83 11.00 -6.72
N GLY A 152 -2.88 10.30 -7.35
CA GLY A 152 -1.45 10.54 -7.23
C GLY A 152 -0.79 9.92 -6.01
N GLU A 153 -1.54 9.25 -5.12
CA GLU A 153 -0.96 8.50 -4.00
C GLU A 153 -0.06 7.38 -4.53
N ARG A 154 1.12 7.24 -3.93
CA ARG A 154 2.04 6.15 -4.25
C ARG A 154 1.69 4.91 -3.46
N VAL A 155 1.50 3.80 -4.15
CA VAL A 155 1.23 2.49 -3.55
C VAL A 155 2.30 1.48 -3.92
N ARG A 156 2.53 0.51 -3.04
CA ARG A 156 3.33 -0.69 -3.33
C ARG A 156 2.44 -1.91 -3.36
N PHE A 157 2.67 -2.77 -4.32
CA PHE A 157 1.88 -3.98 -4.54
C PHE A 157 2.78 -5.11 -5.05
N ALA A 158 2.37 -6.35 -4.83
CA ALA A 158 3.00 -7.54 -5.39
C ALA A 158 2.23 -8.03 -6.62
N ARG A 159 2.84 -8.91 -7.41
CA ARG A 159 2.19 -9.47 -8.62
C ARG A 159 0.85 -10.12 -8.31
N ASN A 160 0.76 -10.82 -7.17
CA ASN A 160 -0.46 -11.48 -6.72
C ASN A 160 -1.51 -10.52 -6.14
N ASN A 161 -1.25 -9.22 -6.02
CA ASN A 161 -2.30 -8.24 -5.69
C ASN A 161 -3.06 -7.74 -6.93
N VAL A 162 -2.59 -8.06 -8.14
CA VAL A 162 -3.11 -7.51 -9.38
C VAL A 162 -4.35 -8.28 -9.83
N ILE A 163 -5.49 -7.59 -9.88
CA ILE A 163 -6.75 -8.14 -10.42
C ILE A 163 -6.70 -8.14 -11.95
N HIS A 164 -6.30 -7.01 -12.51
CA HIS A 164 -6.18 -6.81 -13.94
C HIS A 164 -4.93 -6.01 -14.25
N LEU A 165 -4.22 -6.39 -15.31
CA LEU A 165 -3.09 -5.66 -15.86
C LEU A 165 -3.37 -5.30 -17.32
N GLU A 166 -3.38 -4.02 -17.62
CA GLU A 166 -3.37 -3.51 -18.99
C GLU A 166 -1.94 -3.12 -19.38
N GLN A 167 -1.36 -3.87 -20.32
CA GLN A 167 0.01 -3.66 -20.76
C GLN A 167 0.08 -2.48 -21.70
N ARG A 168 1.11 -1.66 -21.53
CA ARG A 168 1.37 -0.54 -22.43
C ARG A 168 2.79 -0.62 -22.98
N ALA A 169 2.95 -0.17 -24.21
CA ALA A 169 4.25 0.00 -24.83
C ALA A 169 5.09 0.93 -23.94
N PRO A 170 6.37 0.57 -23.69
CA PRO A 170 7.27 1.41 -22.93
C PRO A 170 7.35 2.80 -23.58
N ARG A 171 7.11 3.85 -22.79
CA ARG A 171 7.37 5.22 -23.25
C ARG A 171 8.89 5.39 -23.35
N ARG A 172 9.40 5.46 -24.59
CA ARG A 172 10.81 5.76 -24.88
C ARG A 172 11.23 7.12 -24.34
#